data_AF-A0A1R3UJD3-F1
#
_entry.id   AF-A0A1R3UJD3-F1
#
_cell.length_a   1.000
_cell.length_b   1.000
_cell.length_c   1.000
_cell.angle_alpha   90.00
_cell.angle_beta   90.00
_cell.angle_gamma   90.00
#
_symmetry.space_group_name_H-M   'P 1'
#
loop_
_entity.id
_entity.type
_entity.pdbx_description
1 polymer ?
#
loop_
_entity_poly.entity_id
_entity_poly.type
_entity_poly.pdbx_seq_one_letter_code
_entity_poly.pdbx_strand_id
1 'polypeptide(L)' 'MSCADLDCEEEPDHRLRYQAPEGEYVYDLCATHTDRAHHWLAGRPELAVTAMSELLVDPVDQPALF' A
#
# COMPACT_ATOMS: atom_id res chain seq x y z
N MET A 1 9.51 -10.53 9.83
CA MET A 1 9.17 -9.33 10.64
C MET A 1 9.22 -8.13 9.71
N SER A 2 8.07 -7.70 9.18
CA SER A 2 7.91 -6.37 8.57
C SER A 2 6.43 -6.03 8.47
N CYS A 3 5.87 -5.67 9.63
CA CYS A 3 4.66 -4.87 9.78
C CYS A 3 5.15 -3.54 10.37
N ALA A 4 5.99 -2.80 9.62
CA ALA A 4 6.85 -1.80 10.23
C ALA A 4 6.06 -0.56 10.67
N ASP A 5 5.71 -0.56 11.96
CA ASP A 5 5.24 0.55 12.80
C ASP A 5 3.76 0.98 12.70
N LEU A 6 2.88 0.08 12.28
CA LEU A 6 1.45 0.23 12.51
C LEU A 6 0.96 -1.09 13.12
N ASP A 7 0.28 -1.04 14.26
CA ASP A 7 -0.35 -2.16 14.95
C ASP A 7 -1.47 -2.79 14.07
N CYS A 8 -1.12 -3.35 12.91
CA CYS A 8 -2.00 -4.22 12.14
C CYS A 8 -1.95 -5.60 12.82
N GLU A 9 -3.04 -5.99 13.47
CA GLU A 9 -3.28 -7.38 13.87
C GLU A 9 -3.60 -8.27 12.65
N GLU A 10 -3.87 -7.65 11.49
CA GLU A 10 -4.26 -8.29 10.22
C GLU A 10 -3.08 -8.45 9.27
N GLU A 11 -3.10 -9.51 8.45
CA GLU A 11 -2.10 -9.70 7.38
C GLU A 11 -2.21 -8.58 6.32
N PRO A 12 -1.07 -8.08 5.81
CA PRO A 12 -1.09 -7.04 4.79
C PRO A 12 -1.59 -7.61 3.47
N ASP A 13 -2.66 -7.00 2.95
CA ASP A 13 -3.27 -7.32 1.67
C ASP A 13 -3.04 -6.23 0.63
N HIS A 14 -2.37 -5.14 1.00
CA HIS A 14 -2.03 -4.03 0.12
C HIS A 14 -0.56 -3.63 0.24
N ARG A 15 0.00 -3.11 -0.85
CA ARG A 15 1.28 -2.43 -0.89
C ARG A 15 1.08 -1.00 -1.36
N LEU A 16 1.50 -0.04 -0.55
CA LEU A 16 1.56 1.38 -0.89
C LEU A 16 3.00 1.76 -1.22
N ARG A 17 3.21 2.44 -2.34
CA ARG A 17 4.48 3.06 -2.71
C ARG A 17 4.29 4.52 -3.07
N TYR A 18 5.24 5.38 -2.74
CA TYR A 18 5.27 6.77 -3.19
C TYR A 18 6.71 7.31 -3.21
N GLN A 19 6.93 8.36 -4.01
CA GLN A 19 8.21 9.04 -4.13
C GLN A 19 8.16 10.35 -3.33
N ALA A 20 9.08 10.50 -2.38
CA ALA A 20 9.33 11.75 -1.66
C ALA A 20 10.69 12.35 -2.08
N PRO A 21 10.98 13.61 -1.73
CA PRO A 21 12.28 14.24 -2.01
C PRO A 21 13.49 13.44 -1.49
N GLU A 22 13.30 12.69 -0.40
CA GLU A 22 14.33 11.89 0.26
C GLU A 22 14.55 10.53 -0.41
N GLY A 23 13.57 10.03 -1.16
CA GLY A 23 13.63 8.71 -1.77
C GLY A 23 12.27 8.06 -2.00
N GLU A 24 12.29 6.81 -2.47
CA GLU A 24 11.11 5.97 -2.61
C GLU A 24 10.76 5.34 -1.26
N TYR A 25 9.47 5.31 -0.94
CA TYR A 25 8.95 4.68 0.27
C TYR A 25 7.94 3.61 -0.12
N VAL A 26 8.07 2.41 0.47
CA VAL A 26 7.22 1.25 0.23
C VAL A 26 6.75 0.68 1.55
N TYR A 27 5.44 0.46 1.68
CA TYR A 27 4.78 -0.06 2.87
C TYR A 27 3.81 -1.17 2.49
N ASP A 28 3.89 -2.29 3.19
CA ASP A 28 2.88 -3.34 3.15
C ASP A 28 1.88 -3.08 4.29
N LEU A 29 0.62 -2.87 3.95
CA LEU A 29 -0.44 -2.39 4.83
C LEU A 29 -1.66 -3.30 4.76
N CYS A 30 -2.35 -3.48 5.89
CA CYS A 30 -3.70 -4.02 5.90
C CYS A 30 -4.71 -2.96 5.41
N ALA A 31 -5.85 -3.38 4.87
CA ALA A 31 -6.87 -2.50 4.27
C ALA A 31 -7.18 -1.23 5.10
N THR A 32 -7.38 -1.38 6.41
CA THR A 32 -7.65 -0.25 7.33
C THR A 32 -6.53 0.79 7.34
N HIS A 33 -5.28 0.35 7.27
CA HIS A 33 -4.12 1.24 7.26
C HIS A 33 -3.83 1.82 5.88
N THR A 34 -4.18 1.11 4.81
CA THR A 34 -4.17 1.66 3.44
C THR A 34 -5.09 2.87 3.34
N ASP A 35 -6.32 2.77 3.85
CA ASP A 35 -7.28 3.90 3.85
C ASP A 35 -6.75 5.11 4.63
N ARG A 36 -6.15 4.86 5.81
CA ARG A 36 -5.51 5.91 6.62
C ARG A 36 -4.34 6.55 5.88
N ALA A 37 -3.52 5.75 5.21
CA ALA A 37 -2.39 6.25 4.44
C ALA A 37 -2.84 7.09 3.25
N HIS A 38 -3.92 6.70 2.55
CA HIS A 38 -4.53 7.53 1.50
C HIS A 38 -5.07 8.84 2.05
N HIS A 39 -5.72 8.83 3.21
CA HIS A 39 -6.18 10.07 3.85
C HIS A 39 -5.01 11.00 4.19
N TRP A 40 -3.91 10.44 4.71
CA TRP A 40 -2.70 11.21 4.99
C TRP A 40 -2.04 11.76 3.72
N LEU A 41 -2.02 10.97 2.64
CA LEU A 41 -1.51 11.40 1.32
C LEU A 41 -2.39 12.48 0.69
N ALA A 42 -3.71 12.46 0.89
CA ALA A 42 -4.62 13.49 0.37
C ALA A 42 -4.27 14.90 0.90
N GLY A 43 -3.63 15.00 2.07
CA GLY A 43 -3.10 16.26 2.61
C GLY A 43 -1.74 16.69 2.03
N ARG A 44 -1.12 15.89 1.16
CA ARG A 44 0.23 16.10 0.59
C ARG A 44 0.22 15.82 -0.92
N PRO A 45 -0.28 16.77 -1.73
CA PRO A 45 -0.42 16.59 -3.17
C PRO A 45 0.87 16.14 -3.86
N GLU A 46 2.01 16.66 -3.41
CA GLU A 46 3.35 16.35 -3.92
C GLU A 46 3.75 14.87 -3.76
N LEU A 47 3.24 14.20 -2.73
CA LEU A 47 3.44 12.76 -2.53
C LEU A 47 2.31 11.95 -3.18
N ALA A 48 1.08 12.45 -3.11
CA ALA A 48 -0.10 11.77 -3.64
C ALA A 48 0.00 11.53 -5.16
N VAL A 49 0.60 12.45 -5.92
CA VAL A 49 0.76 12.30 -7.38
C VAL A 49 1.70 11.15 -7.77
N THR A 50 2.58 10.73 -6.87
CA THR A 50 3.49 9.59 -7.09
C THR A 50 3.04 8.34 -6.33
N ALA A 51 1.98 8.46 -5.53
CA ALA A 51 1.48 7.37 -4.72
C ALA A 51 0.73 6.33 -5.55
N MET A 52 1.02 5.07 -5.30
CA MET A 52 0.39 3.94 -5.93
C MET A 52 0.11 2.85 -4.90
N SER A 53 -1.11 2.35 -4.89
CA SER A 53 -1.50 1.21 -4.06
C SER A 53 -1.84 0.01 -4.92
N GLU A 54 -1.30 -1.13 -4.55
CA GLU A 54 -1.50 -2.41 -5.22
C GLU A 54 -2.09 -3.40 -4.21
N LEU A 55 -2.95 -4.29 -4.68
CA LEU A 55 -3.40 -5.45 -3.90
C LEU A 55 -2.31 -6.52 -3.95
N LEU A 56 -1.96 -7.07 -2.78
CA LEU A 56 -0.99 -8.16 -2.62
C LEU A 56 -1.62 -9.56 -2.81
N VAL A 57 -2.91 -9.61 -3.18
CA VAL A 57 -3.64 -10.85 -3.42
C VAL A 57 -2.85 -11.72 -4.39
N ASP A 58 -2.43 -12.89 -3.93
CA ASP A 58 -1.93 -13.97 -4.79
C ASP A 58 -2.98 -14.17 -5.89
N PRO A 59 -2.62 -14.25 -7.19
CA PRO A 59 -3.58 -14.51 -8.25
C PRO A 59 -4.15 -15.93 -8.08
N VAL A 60 -5.12 -16.09 -7.18
CA VAL A 60 -5.89 -17.30 -7.00
C VAL A 60 -6.79 -17.41 -8.23
N ASP A 61 -6.43 -18.37 -9.10
CA ASP A 61 -7.25 -18.89 -10.18
C ASP A 61 -7.85 -17.84 -11.13
N GLN A 62 -7.02 -17.26 -12.01
CA GLN A 62 -7.54 -16.99 -13.34
C GLN A 62 -7.65 -18.33 -14.07
N PRO A 63 -8.85 -18.87 -14.36
CA PRO A 63 -8.94 -19.99 -15.27
C PRO A 63 -8.38 -19.50 -16.60
N ALA A 64 -7.28 -20.12 -17.05
CA ALA A 64 -6.71 -19.85 -18.34
C ALA A 64 -7.79 -20.12 -19.40
N LEU A 65 -8.35 -19.05 -19.98
CA LEU A 65 -9.26 -19.15 -21.11
C LEU A 65 -8.43 -19.51 -22.34
N PHE A 66 -8.31 -20.82 -22.60
CA PHE A 66 -7.92 -21.37 -23.88
C PHE A 66 -9.10 -22.16 -24.48
#